data_AF-A0A932HH66-F1
#
_entry.id   AF-A0A932HH66-F1
#
_cell.length_a   1.000
_cell.length_b   1.000
_cell.length_c   1.000
_cell.angle_alpha   90.00
_cell.angle_beta   90.00
_cell.angle_gamma   90.00
#
_symmetry.space_group_name_H-M   'P 1'
#
loop_
_entity.id
_entity.type
_entity.pdbx_description
1 polymer ?
#
loop_
_entity_poly.entity_id
_entity_poly.type
_entity_poly.pdbx_seq_one_letter_code
_entity_poly.pdbx_strand_id
1 'polypeptide(L)' 'DLLIRTAGEQRLSDFLLWEAAYAELYFSPTFWPDFRRSHLEAAIAEFRRRERRFGGLAPVVPTAAARELLSATAEALRAG' A
#
# COMPACT_ATOMS: atom_id res chain seq x y z
N ASP A 1 0.22 6.55 -11.13
CA ASP A 1 0.49 5.69 -9.95
C ASP A 1 0.36 6.38 -8.59
N LEU A 2 0.70 7.67 -8.48
CA LEU A 2 0.55 8.46 -7.26
C LEU A 2 -0.28 9.70 -7.57
N LEU A 3 -1.33 9.95 -6.78
CA LEU A 3 -2.12 11.17 -6.83
C LEU A 3 -1.89 11.95 -5.53
N ILE A 4 -1.35 13.16 -5.65
CA ILE A 4 -1.08 14.05 -4.51
C ILE A 4 -2.17 15.13 -4.48
N ARG A 5 -2.85 15.27 -3.35
CA ARG A 5 -3.80 16.35 -3.08
C ARG A 5 -3.34 17.20 -1.90
N THR A 6 -3.29 18.50 -2.11
CA THR A 6 -2.84 19.50 -1.13
C THR A 6 -4.02 20.13 -0.39
N ALA A 7 -3.73 21.02 0.56
CA ALA A 7 -4.70 21.77 1.37
C ALA A 7 -5.56 20.93 2.34
N GLY A 8 -5.13 19.72 2.70
CA GLY A 8 -5.70 18.91 3.79
C GLY A 8 -7.00 18.16 3.46
N GLU A 9 -7.58 18.38 2.28
CA GLU A 9 -8.86 17.80 1.90
C GLU A 9 -8.73 16.35 1.42
N GLN A 10 -9.52 15.44 2.00
CA GLN A 10 -9.50 14.01 1.66
C GLN A 10 -10.62 13.63 0.69
N ARG A 11 -10.57 14.15 -0.54
CA ARG A 11 -11.50 13.79 -1.62
C ARG A 11 -10.78 13.79 -2.96
N LEU A 12 -11.37 13.24 -4.01
CA LEU A 12 -10.82 13.36 -5.37
C LEU A 12 -11.42 14.53 -6.15
N SER A 13 -12.63 14.99 -5.79
CA SER A 13 -13.31 16.10 -6.48
C SER A 13 -13.44 15.88 -7.99
N ASP A 14 -13.89 14.69 -8.38
CA ASP A 14 -14.11 14.31 -9.78
C ASP A 14 -12.84 14.35 -10.66
N PHE A 15 -11.66 14.29 -10.04
CA PHE A 15 -10.39 14.31 -10.76
C PHE A 15 -9.86 12.88 -11.00
N LEU A 16 -9.73 12.52 -12.28
CA LEU A 16 -9.09 11.28 -12.76
C LEU A 16 -9.62 10.00 -12.10
N LEU A 17 -10.93 9.87 -11.93
CA LEU A 17 -11.54 8.76 -11.20
C LEU A 17 -11.15 7.39 -11.78
N TRP A 18 -11.14 7.27 -13.11
CA TRP A 18 -10.82 6.03 -13.79
C TRP A 18 -9.31 5.75 -13.75
N GLU A 19 -8.50 6.75 -14.07
CA GLU A 19 -7.04 6.63 -14.12
C GLU A 19 -6.43 6.43 -12.72
N ALA A 20 -7.10 6.90 -11.67
CA ALA A 20 -6.67 6.76 -10.28
C ALA A 20 -7.17 5.49 -9.58
N ALA A 21 -7.87 4.57 -10.27
CA ALA A 21 -8.51 3.39 -9.67
C ALA A 21 -7.57 2.55 -8.77
N TYR A 22 -6.27 2.50 -9.11
CA TYR A 22 -5.22 1.84 -8.31
C TYR A 22 -4.04 2.76 -7.98
N ALA A 23 -4.24 4.08 -8.09
CA ALA A 23 -3.23 5.03 -7.68
C ALA A 23 -3.16 5.09 -6.15
N GLU A 24 -1.95 5.25 -5.62
CA GLU A 24 -1.79 5.64 -4.23
C GLU A 24 -2.26 7.08 -4.05
N LEU A 25 -3.04 7.31 -2.99
CA LEU A 25 -3.52 8.64 -2.64
C LEU A 25 -2.66 9.20 -1.51
N TYR A 26 -2.09 10.38 -1.75
CA TYR A 26 -1.30 11.12 -0.77
C TYR A 26 -1.94 12.48 -0.51
N PHE A 27 -2.40 12.71 0.72
CA PHE A 27 -3.02 13.96 1.13
C PHE A 27 -2.04 14.76 1.99
N SER A 28 -1.70 15.97 1.54
CA SER A 28 -0.83 16.90 2.25
C SER A 28 -1.64 18.03 2.88
N PRO A 29 -1.39 18.40 4.15
CA PRO A 29 -2.00 19.59 4.75
C PRO A 29 -1.44 20.90 4.16
N THR A 30 -0.28 20.87 3.49
CA THR A 30 0.34 22.06 2.88
C THR A 30 -0.54 22.63 1.78
N PHE A 31 -0.76 23.95 1.76
CA PHE A 31 -1.46 24.63 0.66
C PHE A 31 -0.62 24.64 -0.62
N TRP A 32 -1.28 24.65 -1.79
CA TRP A 32 -0.60 24.59 -3.09
C TRP A 32 0.48 25.69 -3.29
N PRO A 33 0.24 26.97 -2.95
CA PRO A 33 1.27 28.01 -3.08
C PRO A 33 2.51 27.78 -2.19
N ASP A 34 2.40 26.94 -1.16
CA ASP A 34 3.47 26.57 -0.23
C ASP A 34 4.06 25.19 -0.51
N PHE A 35 3.55 24.48 -1.51
CA PHE A 35 4.08 23.18 -1.89
C PHE A 35 5.46 23.35 -2.55
N ARG A 36 6.43 22.53 -2.15
CA ARG A 36 7.85 22.68 -2.50
C ARG A 36 8.43 21.31 -2.80
N ARG A 37 9.66 21.29 -3.34
CA ARG A 37 10.41 20.08 -3.66
C ARG A 37 10.44 19.07 -2.51
N SER A 38 10.71 19.52 -1.28
CA SER A 38 10.75 18.66 -0.10
C SER A 38 9.42 17.92 0.16
N HIS A 39 8.30 18.58 -0.09
CA HIS A 39 6.97 17.97 0.05
C HIS A 39 6.72 16.90 -1.01
N LEU A 40 7.18 17.13 -2.25
CA LEU A 40 7.13 16.11 -3.31
C LEU A 40 8.02 14.92 -2.99
N GLU A 41 9.24 15.15 -2.50
CA GLU A 41 10.17 14.10 -2.08
C GLU A 41 9.57 13.23 -0.96
N ALA A 42 8.92 13.86 0.02
CA ALA A 42 8.19 13.14 1.08
C ALA A 42 7.04 12.29 0.53
N ALA A 43 6.26 12.82 -0.42
CA ALA A 43 5.18 12.08 -1.06
C ALA A 43 5.70 10.86 -1.87
N ILE A 44 6.82 11.03 -2.58
CA ILE A 44 7.46 9.94 -3.33
C ILE A 44 8.05 8.89 -2.38
N ALA A 45 8.67 9.31 -1.27
CA ALA A 45 9.20 8.38 -0.27
C ALA A 45 8.06 7.53 0.34
N GLU A 46 6.94 8.15 0.67
CA GLU A 46 5.76 7.45 1.18
C GLU A 46 5.16 6.51 0.12
N PHE A 47 5.07 6.95 -1.15
CA PHE A 47 4.63 6.11 -2.25
C PHE A 47 5.48 4.83 -2.39
N ARG A 48 6.81 4.96 -2.32
CA ARG A 48 7.75 3.83 -2.41
C ARG A 48 7.65 2.85 -1.25
N ARG A 49 7.20 3.31 -0.08
CA ARG A 49 7.03 2.49 1.13
C ARG A 49 5.79 1.60 1.05
N ARG A 50 4.77 2.01 0.30
CA ARG A 50 3.48 1.31 0.24
C ARG A 50 3.54 0.14 -0.74
N GLU A 51 2.89 -0.94 -0.35
CA GLU A 51 2.75 -2.15 -1.17
C GLU A 51 1.40 -2.13 -1.89
N ARG A 52 1.43 -1.96 -3.20
CA ARG A 52 0.24 -2.00 -4.06
C ARG A 52 -0.04 -3.44 -4.44
N ARG A 53 -1.24 -3.92 -4.12
CA ARG A 53 -1.62 -5.32 -4.32
C ARG A 53 -2.49 -5.59 -5.55
N PHE A 54 -3.09 -4.56 -6.14
CA PHE A 54 -3.90 -4.67 -7.37
C PHE A 54 -4.97 -5.78 -7.33
N GLY A 55 -5.61 -5.97 -6.17
CA GLY A 55 -6.59 -7.05 -5.96
C GLY A 55 -6.01 -8.36 -5.41
N GLY A 56 -4.69 -8.46 -5.26
CA GLY A 56 -4.02 -9.57 -4.58
C GLY A 56 -4.16 -9.53 -3.06
N LEU A 57 -4.12 -10.71 -2.42
CA LEU A 57 -4.05 -10.83 -0.97
C LEU A 57 -2.63 -10.57 -0.49
N ALA A 58 -2.50 -10.03 0.74
CA ALA A 58 -1.21 -10.02 1.42
C ALA A 58 -0.71 -11.47 1.56
N PRO A 59 0.62 -11.69 1.56
CA PRO A 59 1.16 -12.98 1.93
C PRO A 59 0.57 -13.38 3.29
N VAL A 60 -0.18 -14.49 3.32
CA VAL A 60 -0.65 -15.05 4.60
C VAL A 60 0.58 -15.66 5.25
N VAL A 61 1.16 -14.92 6.18
CA VAL A 61 2.26 -15.44 7.01
C VAL A 61 1.63 -16.41 8.00
N PRO A 62 1.88 -17.74 7.90
CA PRO A 62 1.29 -18.68 8.83
C PRO A 62 1.81 -18.39 10.23
N THR A 63 0.94 -18.49 11.23
CA THR A 63 1.35 -18.38 12.63
C THR A 63 2.35 -19.49 12.97
N ALA A 64 3.13 -19.31 14.05
CA ALA A 64 4.08 -20.33 14.49
C ALA A 64 3.38 -21.69 14.70
N ALA A 65 2.23 -21.69 15.37
CA ALA A 65 1.41 -22.88 15.57
C ALA A 65 0.95 -23.54 14.24
N ALA A 66 0.54 -22.72 13.25
CA ALA A 66 0.18 -23.25 11.93
C ALA A 66 1.39 -23.84 11.20
N ARG A 67 2.59 -23.27 11.35
CA ARG A 67 3.83 -23.82 10.76
C ARG A 67 4.23 -25.16 11.38
N GLU A 68 4.10 -25.29 12.70
CA GLU A 68 4.40 -26.54 13.40
C GLU A 68 3.47 -27.66 12.96
N LEU A 69 2.15 -27.40 12.89
CA LEU A 69 1.17 -28.37 12.40
C LEU A 69 1.42 -28.76 10.94
N LEU A 70 1.72 -27.80 10.06
CA LEU A 70 2.05 -28.09 8.66
C LEU A 70 3.31 -28.93 8.52
N SER A 71 4.32 -28.68 9.37
CA SER A 71 5.59 -29.42 9.37
C SER A 71 5.38 -30.86 9.84
N ALA A 72 4.66 -31.05 10.96
CA ALA A 72 4.32 -32.37 11.49
C ALA A 72 3.50 -33.21 10.48
N THR A 73 2.54 -32.59 9.79
CA THR A 73 1.76 -33.27 8.75
C THR A 73 2.62 -33.66 7.55
N ALA A 74 3.54 -32.78 7.12
CA ALA A 74 4.43 -33.05 6.00
C ALA A 74 5.45 -34.17 6.29
N GLU A 75 5.93 -34.27 7.54
CA GLU A 75 6.81 -35.35 7.97
C GLU A 75 6.07 -36.70 8.01
N ALA A 76 4.85 -36.73 8.55
CA ALA A 76 4.01 -37.92 8.56
C ALA A 76 3.71 -38.45 7.14
N LEU A 77 3.49 -37.55 6.17
CA LEU A 77 3.29 -37.88 4.76
C LEU A 77 4.53 -38.44 4.05
N ARG A 78 5.75 -38.14 4.54
CA ARG A 78 7.01 -38.65 3.97
C ARG A 78 7.46 -39.98 4.58
N ALA A 79 6.94 -40.31 5.76
CA ALA A 79 7.31 -41.50 6.52
C ALA A 79 6.44 -42.74 6.18
N GLY A 80 5.38 -42.58 5.39
CA GLY A 80 4.54 -43.66 4.85
C GLY A 80 4.69 -43.80 3.35
#